data_AF-A0A8C9FU57-F1
#
_entry.id   AF-A0A8C9FU57-F1
#
_cell.length_a   1.000
_cell.length_b   1.000
_cell.length_c   1.000
_cell.angle_alpha   90.00
_cell.angle_beta   90.00
_cell.angle_gamma   90.00
#
_symmetry.space_group_name_H-M   'P 1'
#
loop_
_entity.id
_entity.type
_entity.pdbx_description
1 polymer ?
#
loop_
_entity_poly.entity_id
_entity_poly.type
_entity_poly.pdbx_seq_one_letter_code
_entity_poly.pdbx_strand_id
1 'polypeptide(L)'
;MAAAGPAAAASYANLKLHITPEKFYVEACDDGADDVLAIDRVSTEVTLTVKKDVPPSAVTRPIYGILGTIRLVAGTYLIVITKKKKVGEIFSHAIWKATDFDILSYKKTMLHLTDIQLQDNKVFLSMISHVLSVDGFYFSTTYDLTHTLQRLANTSPEFQEMSLLERADPRFVWNGHLLREFAAQPEIHRFATPVMHGFISMHSCSINGKCFDWLLVSRRSCFRAGVRYYVRGIDSEGHAANFVETEQIVHYKGSKASFVQTRGSIPFFWSQRPNLKYKPKPQISKSVNHMDGFQRHFDSQIISYGKQMIVNLVNQKGSELPLEQTFAKMVNSMANGMVRYIAFDFHKECSRMRWDRLQILMDQLAEQQDEFSYFLVDSDGKIVTQQEGIFRSNCMDCLDRTNVIQSLLARRSLQAQLQRLGVLHVGQRIEEQADFEKIYKNAWADNANACAKQYAGTGALKTDYTRQVCLSCKGLLGFCVHLGLPLGRRLQKDH
;
A
#
# COMPACT_ATOMS: atom_id res chain seq x y z
N MET A 1 13.99 12.82 23.15
CA MET A 1 13.22 11.82 23.91
C MET A 1 11.84 11.73 23.29
N ALA A 2 11.48 10.63 22.62
CA ALA A 2 10.10 10.46 22.16
C ALA A 2 9.25 10.22 23.40
N ALA A 3 8.34 11.15 23.72
CA ALA A 3 7.37 10.95 24.76
C ALA A 3 6.56 9.68 24.42
N ALA A 4 6.50 8.73 25.34
CA ALA A 4 5.54 7.65 25.26
C ALA A 4 4.15 8.29 25.15
N GLY A 5 3.47 8.12 24.02
CA GLY A 5 2.12 8.62 23.83
C GLY A 5 1.21 8.09 24.94
N PRO A 6 0.14 8.83 25.30
CA PRO A 6 -0.77 8.42 26.36
C PRO A 6 -1.30 7.00 26.10
N ALA A 7 -1.37 6.18 27.15
CA ALA A 7 -1.79 4.78 27.09
C ALA A 7 -3.17 4.57 26.43
N ALA A 8 -4.01 5.61 26.40
CA ALA A 8 -5.31 5.63 25.75
C ALA A 8 -5.26 5.61 24.20
N ALA A 9 -4.18 6.13 23.60
CA ALA A 9 -4.04 6.18 22.14
C ALA A 9 -3.61 4.83 21.53
N ALA A 10 -3.03 3.94 22.34
CA ALA A 10 -2.50 2.64 21.90
C ALA A 10 -3.54 1.52 21.99
N SER A 11 -3.54 0.64 20.98
CA SER A 11 -4.30 -0.62 21.01
C SER A 11 -3.61 -1.66 21.89
N TYR A 12 -4.38 -2.62 22.38
CA TYR A 12 -3.88 -3.77 23.10
C TYR A 12 -3.00 -4.67 22.22
N ALA A 13 -1.85 -5.11 22.75
CA ALA A 13 -0.84 -5.87 22.02
C ALA A 13 -0.91 -7.38 22.25
N ASN A 14 -1.32 -7.79 23.45
CA ASN A 14 -1.48 -9.18 23.84
C ASN A 14 -2.94 -9.44 24.22
N LEU A 15 -3.58 -10.37 23.51
CA LEU A 15 -4.99 -10.66 23.66
C LEU A 15 -5.21 -12.18 23.80
N LYS A 16 -6.18 -12.57 24.61
CA LYS A 16 -6.69 -13.95 24.66
C LYS A 16 -8.15 -13.98 24.25
N LEU A 17 -8.48 -14.92 23.38
CA LEU A 17 -9.84 -15.18 22.97
C LEU A 17 -10.37 -16.41 23.71
N HIS A 18 -11.43 -16.22 24.47
CA HIS A 18 -12.19 -17.27 25.13
C HIS A 18 -13.50 -17.51 24.40
N ILE A 19 -13.78 -18.76 24.09
CA ILE A 19 -14.91 -19.13 23.25
C ILE A 19 -15.89 -19.97 24.04
N THR A 20 -17.13 -19.51 24.08
CA THR A 20 -18.27 -20.23 24.63
C THR A 20 -19.36 -20.41 23.57
N PRO A 21 -20.36 -21.28 23.78
CA PRO A 21 -21.46 -21.42 22.85
C PRO A 21 -22.24 -20.12 22.63
N GLU A 22 -22.36 -19.27 23.66
CA GLU A 22 -23.17 -18.04 23.68
C GLU A 22 -22.37 -16.77 23.39
N LYS A 23 -21.11 -16.68 23.83
CA LYS A 23 -20.29 -15.46 23.73
C LYS A 23 -18.85 -15.72 23.32
N PHE A 24 -18.23 -14.73 22.68
CA PHE A 24 -16.78 -14.61 22.59
C PHE A 24 -16.31 -13.58 23.62
N TYR A 25 -15.25 -13.89 24.38
CA TYR A 25 -14.61 -12.94 25.27
C TYR A 25 -13.19 -12.67 24.79
N VAL A 26 -12.80 -11.42 24.66
CA VAL A 26 -11.44 -11.01 24.30
C VAL A 26 -10.82 -10.30 25.50
N GLU A 27 -9.94 -10.99 26.21
CA GLU A 27 -9.22 -10.48 27.36
C GLU A 27 -7.97 -9.71 26.91
N ALA A 28 -7.81 -8.47 27.39
CA ALA A 28 -6.55 -7.74 27.31
C ALA A 28 -5.55 -8.28 28.33
N CYS A 29 -4.37 -8.67 27.86
CA CYS A 29 -3.30 -9.26 28.69
C CYS A 29 -2.06 -8.37 28.79
N ASP A 30 -2.17 -7.08 28.42
CA ASP A 30 -1.09 -6.12 28.61
C ASP A 30 -0.98 -5.71 30.08
N ASP A 31 0.20 -5.23 30.48
CA ASP A 31 0.48 -4.83 31.86
C ASP A 31 -0.49 -3.72 32.31
N GLY A 32 -1.26 -4.00 33.37
CA GLY A 32 -2.26 -3.08 33.93
C GLY A 32 -3.60 -3.05 33.19
N ALA A 33 -3.83 -3.93 32.20
CA ALA A 33 -5.12 -4.05 31.52
C ALA A 33 -6.02 -5.10 32.20
N ASP A 34 -7.25 -4.69 32.54
CA ASP A 34 -8.29 -5.58 33.08
C ASP A 34 -9.56 -5.66 32.22
N ASP A 35 -9.56 -4.98 31.07
CA ASP A 35 -10.69 -4.94 30.16
C ASP A 35 -10.89 -6.28 29.45
N VAL A 36 -12.15 -6.73 29.41
CA VAL A 36 -12.57 -7.89 28.62
C VAL A 36 -13.71 -7.51 27.71
N LEU A 37 -13.52 -7.64 26.40
CA LEU A 37 -14.57 -7.43 25.42
C LEU A 37 -15.46 -8.67 25.31
N ALA A 38 -16.73 -8.56 25.65
CA ALA A 38 -17.73 -9.60 25.46
C ALA A 38 -18.55 -9.33 24.19
N ILE A 39 -18.56 -10.30 23.29
CA ILE A 39 -19.33 -10.29 22.04
C ILE A 39 -20.39 -11.38 22.13
N ASP A 40 -21.65 -10.99 22.16
CA ASP A 40 -22.77 -11.92 22.21
C ASP A 40 -23.02 -12.54 20.82
N ARG A 41 -23.06 -13.87 20.74
CA ARG A 41 -23.20 -14.58 19.47
C ARG A 41 -24.65 -14.61 18.95
N VAL A 42 -25.62 -14.28 19.79
CA VAL A 42 -27.05 -14.26 19.49
C VAL A 42 -27.51 -12.84 19.19
N SER A 43 -27.30 -11.90 20.12
CA SER A 43 -27.71 -10.50 19.96
C SER A 43 -26.75 -9.69 19.10
N THR A 44 -25.53 -10.19 18.86
CA THR A 44 -24.43 -9.48 18.19
C THR A 44 -23.91 -8.25 18.93
N GLU A 45 -24.38 -8.03 20.15
CA GLU A 45 -23.99 -6.90 20.99
C GLU A 45 -22.55 -7.06 21.48
N VAL A 46 -21.83 -5.95 21.48
CA VAL A 46 -20.44 -5.85 21.95
C VAL A 46 -20.43 -4.98 23.20
N THR A 47 -19.88 -5.49 24.28
CA THR A 47 -19.86 -4.83 25.60
C THR A 47 -18.52 -5.03 26.30
N LEU A 48 -18.16 -4.11 27.18
CA LEU A 48 -17.03 -4.28 28.09
C LEU A 48 -17.47 -5.00 29.36
N THR A 49 -16.64 -5.95 29.80
CA THR A 49 -16.85 -6.81 30.96
C THR A 49 -15.51 -7.00 31.68
N VAL A 50 -15.51 -7.79 32.75
CA VAL A 50 -14.33 -8.03 33.59
C VAL A 50 -13.94 -9.51 33.55
N LYS A 51 -12.67 -9.80 33.83
CA LYS A 51 -12.10 -11.16 33.77
C LYS A 51 -12.89 -12.22 34.53
N LYS A 52 -13.52 -11.86 35.64
CA LYS A 52 -14.37 -12.77 36.44
C LYS A 52 -15.61 -13.28 35.69
N ASP A 53 -16.06 -12.57 34.66
CA ASP A 53 -17.25 -12.93 33.88
C ASP A 53 -16.93 -13.98 32.79
N VAL A 54 -15.63 -14.26 32.56
CA VAL A 54 -15.19 -15.29 31.61
C VAL A 54 -15.42 -16.68 32.22
N PRO A 55 -16.25 -17.54 31.58
CA PRO A 55 -16.52 -18.86 32.13
C PRO A 55 -15.26 -19.76 32.13
N PRO A 56 -14.98 -20.51 33.20
CA PRO A 56 -13.84 -21.44 33.26
C PRO A 56 -13.87 -22.55 32.19
N SER A 57 -15.05 -22.86 31.67
CA SER A 57 -15.25 -23.85 30.60
C SER A 57 -14.90 -23.33 29.20
N ALA A 58 -14.59 -22.04 29.05
CA ALA A 58 -14.34 -21.42 27.77
C ALA A 58 -13.03 -21.92 27.13
N VAL A 59 -13.11 -22.29 25.85
CA VAL A 59 -11.91 -22.68 25.10
C VAL A 59 -11.08 -21.44 24.84
N THR A 60 -9.89 -21.39 25.43
CA THR A 60 -9.01 -20.22 25.42
C THR A 60 -7.88 -20.40 24.42
N ARG A 61 -7.61 -19.36 23.61
CA ARG A 61 -6.46 -19.31 22.71
C ARG A 61 -5.87 -17.91 22.63
N PRO A 62 -4.55 -17.76 22.42
CA PRO A 62 -3.95 -16.45 22.17
C PRO A 62 -4.35 -15.93 20.80
N ILE A 63 -4.62 -14.63 20.71
CA ILE A 63 -4.77 -13.90 19.45
C ILE A 63 -3.94 -12.62 19.51
N TYR A 64 -3.70 -12.01 18.36
CA TYR A 64 -2.83 -10.84 18.24
C TYR A 64 -3.52 -9.59 17.72
N GLY A 65 -4.84 -9.67 17.51
CA GLY A 65 -5.67 -8.56 17.06
C GLY A 65 -7.00 -9.06 16.52
N ILE A 66 -8.02 -8.22 16.63
CA ILE A 66 -9.31 -8.41 15.96
C ILE A 66 -9.20 -7.76 14.59
N LEU A 67 -9.37 -8.54 13.52
CA LEU A 67 -9.45 -7.96 12.18
C LEU A 67 -10.81 -7.28 11.98
N GLY A 68 -11.87 -7.86 12.56
CA GLY A 68 -13.21 -7.28 12.65
C GLY A 68 -14.29 -8.34 12.40
N THR A 69 -15.50 -7.89 12.09
CA THR A 69 -16.65 -8.75 11.86
C THR A 69 -17.19 -8.63 10.44
N ILE A 70 -17.67 -9.74 9.87
CA ILE A 70 -18.31 -9.76 8.55
C ILE A 70 -19.59 -10.56 8.58
N ARG A 71 -20.64 -10.05 7.90
CA ARG A 71 -21.92 -10.74 7.77
C ARG A 71 -21.99 -11.49 6.43
N LEU A 72 -22.13 -12.80 6.49
CA LEU A 72 -22.37 -13.67 5.34
C LEU A 72 -23.77 -14.27 5.41
N VAL A 73 -24.09 -15.17 4.46
CA VAL A 73 -25.39 -15.82 4.35
C VAL A 73 -25.76 -16.57 5.64
N ALA A 74 -24.81 -17.26 6.27
CA ALA A 74 -25.06 -18.00 7.52
C ALA A 74 -25.17 -17.11 8.77
N GLY A 75 -24.80 -15.83 8.69
CA GLY A 75 -24.72 -14.91 9.82
C GLY A 75 -23.38 -14.21 9.94
N THR A 76 -23.14 -13.63 11.11
CA THR A 76 -21.92 -12.88 11.42
C THR A 76 -20.76 -13.82 11.75
N TYR A 77 -19.56 -13.44 11.31
CA TYR A 77 -18.30 -14.09 11.61
C TYR A 77 -17.34 -13.09 12.21
N LEU A 78 -16.61 -13.51 13.24
CA LEU A 78 -15.49 -12.79 13.83
C LEU A 78 -14.20 -13.24 13.14
N ILE A 79 -13.40 -12.30 12.64
CA ILE A 79 -12.08 -12.59 12.06
C ILE A 79 -11.00 -12.08 13.01
N VAL A 80 -10.09 -12.97 13.40
CA VAL A 80 -9.00 -12.68 14.34
C VAL A 80 -7.64 -13.04 13.74
N ILE A 81 -6.61 -12.30 14.15
CA ILE A 81 -5.21 -12.56 13.79
C ILE A 81 -4.65 -13.57 14.79
N THR A 82 -4.26 -14.75 14.32
CA THR A 82 -3.78 -15.84 15.17
C THR A 82 -2.27 -16.00 15.17
N LYS A 83 -1.58 -15.51 14.13
CA LYS A 83 -0.12 -15.39 14.12
C LYS A 83 0.33 -14.07 13.51
N LYS A 84 1.43 -13.55 14.05
CA LYS A 84 2.13 -12.36 13.56
C LYS A 84 3.63 -12.60 13.49
N LYS A 85 4.31 -11.87 12.60
CA LYS A 85 5.77 -11.81 12.49
C LYS A 85 6.24 -10.38 12.69
N LYS A 86 7.26 -10.15 13.52
CA LYS A 86 7.90 -8.82 13.65
C LYS A 86 8.63 -8.50 12.35
N VAL A 87 8.33 -7.36 11.75
CA VAL A 87 9.03 -6.85 10.55
C VAL A 87 10.24 -6.04 10.97
N GLY A 88 10.11 -5.29 12.05
CA GLY A 88 11.13 -4.38 12.57
C GLY A 88 10.48 -3.32 13.47
N GLU A 89 11.18 -2.21 13.66
CA GLU A 89 10.72 -1.10 14.49
C GLU A 89 10.85 0.22 13.73
N ILE A 90 9.82 1.07 13.83
CA ILE A 90 9.83 2.43 13.31
C ILE A 90 9.83 3.36 14.52
N PHE A 91 10.94 4.07 14.74
CA PHE A 91 11.09 4.98 15.90
C PHE A 91 10.73 4.31 17.24
N SER A 92 11.22 3.07 17.46
CA SER A 92 10.92 2.23 18.63
C SER A 92 9.49 1.69 18.73
N HIS A 93 8.65 1.89 17.71
CA HIS A 93 7.35 1.24 17.61
C HIS A 93 7.45 -0.06 16.83
N ALA A 94 7.01 -1.16 17.43
CA ALA A 94 7.02 -2.47 16.79
C ALA A 94 6.00 -2.53 15.64
N ILE A 95 6.48 -2.98 14.49
CA ILE A 95 5.64 -3.22 13.31
C ILE A 95 5.50 -4.72 13.09
N TRP A 96 4.25 -5.15 12.97
CA TRP A 96 3.87 -6.55 12.85
C TRP A 96 3.25 -6.82 11.49
N LYS A 97 3.51 -8.02 10.99
CA LYS A 97 2.90 -8.58 9.81
C LYS A 97 1.97 -9.70 10.24
N ALA A 98 0.69 -9.61 9.93
CA ALA A 98 -0.27 -10.69 10.19
C ALA A 98 0.00 -11.84 9.21
N THR A 99 0.12 -13.07 9.72
CA THR A 99 0.49 -14.24 8.91
C THR A 99 -0.60 -15.30 8.85
N ASP A 100 -1.35 -15.49 9.93
CA ASP A 100 -2.47 -16.44 9.98
C ASP A 100 -3.70 -15.79 10.63
N PHE A 101 -4.88 -16.28 10.23
CA PHE A 101 -6.17 -15.76 10.63
C PHE A 101 -7.16 -16.90 10.88
N ASP A 102 -8.10 -16.69 11.81
CA ASP A 102 -9.25 -17.57 12.00
C ASP A 102 -10.56 -16.83 11.70
N ILE A 103 -11.50 -17.54 11.08
CA ILE A 103 -12.85 -17.05 10.78
C ILE A 103 -13.84 -17.84 11.66
N LEU A 104 -14.44 -17.17 12.65
CA LEU A 104 -15.23 -17.80 13.70
C LEU A 104 -16.71 -17.43 13.55
N SER A 105 -17.57 -18.42 13.32
CA SER A 105 -19.02 -18.21 13.17
C SER A 105 -19.68 -17.86 14.51
N TYR A 106 -20.56 -16.86 14.50
CA TYR A 106 -21.41 -16.56 15.65
C TYR A 106 -22.42 -17.70 15.87
N LYS A 107 -23.04 -18.22 14.81
CA LYS A 107 -23.99 -19.34 14.94
C LYS A 107 -23.26 -20.68 15.03
N LYS A 108 -23.77 -21.57 15.91
CA LYS A 108 -23.26 -22.94 16.07
C LYS A 108 -23.68 -23.87 14.94
N THR A 109 -24.86 -23.63 14.34
CA THR A 109 -25.42 -24.49 13.28
C THR A 109 -25.84 -23.67 12.07
N MET A 110 -25.75 -24.32 10.90
CA MET A 110 -26.21 -23.77 9.62
C MET A 110 -27.53 -24.42 9.15
N LEU A 111 -28.25 -25.10 10.05
CA LEU A 111 -29.48 -25.86 9.73
C LEU A 111 -30.64 -25.00 9.23
N HIS A 112 -30.60 -23.68 9.47
CA HIS A 112 -31.59 -22.72 9.00
C HIS A 112 -31.38 -22.33 7.52
N LEU A 113 -30.30 -22.78 6.89
CA LEU A 113 -29.97 -22.48 5.51
C LEU A 113 -30.46 -23.58 4.57
N THR A 114 -30.85 -23.17 3.37
CA THR A 114 -31.08 -24.10 2.25
C THR A 114 -29.77 -24.63 1.69
N ASP A 115 -29.82 -25.70 0.90
CA ASP A 115 -28.62 -26.26 0.25
C ASP A 115 -27.88 -25.25 -0.64
N ILE A 116 -28.63 -24.40 -1.35
CA ILE A 116 -28.06 -23.33 -2.18
C ILE A 116 -27.35 -22.31 -1.29
N GLN A 117 -27.99 -21.87 -0.20
CA GLN A 117 -27.39 -20.91 0.74
C GLN A 117 -26.15 -21.46 1.43
N LEU A 118 -26.14 -22.76 1.76
CA LEU A 118 -24.95 -23.44 2.29
C LEU A 118 -23.81 -23.41 1.29
N GLN A 119 -24.10 -23.67 0.00
CA GLN A 119 -23.11 -23.64 -1.06
C GLN A 119 -22.56 -22.22 -1.28
N ASP A 120 -23.43 -21.22 -1.35
CA ASP A 120 -23.03 -19.81 -1.48
C ASP A 120 -22.16 -19.36 -0.29
N ASN A 121 -22.56 -19.72 0.94
CA ASN A 121 -21.78 -19.40 2.14
C ASN A 121 -20.38 -20.04 2.10
N LYS A 122 -20.26 -21.29 1.65
CA LYS A 122 -18.96 -21.95 1.46
C LYS A 122 -18.09 -21.22 0.44
N VAL A 123 -18.67 -20.76 -0.67
CA VAL A 123 -17.95 -19.98 -1.67
C VAL A 123 -17.45 -18.66 -1.08
N PHE A 124 -18.29 -17.92 -0.35
CA PHE A 124 -17.88 -16.67 0.28
C PHE A 124 -16.78 -16.86 1.33
N LEU A 125 -16.88 -17.90 2.16
CA LEU A 125 -15.81 -18.25 3.10
C LEU A 125 -14.50 -18.58 2.38
N SER A 126 -14.56 -19.33 1.28
CA SER A 126 -13.38 -19.64 0.46
C SER A 126 -12.74 -18.37 -0.12
N MET A 127 -13.55 -17.42 -0.60
CA MET A 127 -13.07 -16.13 -1.11
C MET A 127 -12.39 -15.30 -0.03
N ILE A 128 -12.95 -15.25 1.19
CA ILE A 128 -12.35 -14.53 2.32
C ILE A 128 -11.04 -15.20 2.73
N SER A 129 -11.03 -16.53 2.88
CA SER A 129 -9.81 -17.29 3.17
C SER A 129 -8.72 -17.06 2.12
N HIS A 130 -9.10 -16.97 0.84
CA HIS A 130 -8.15 -16.64 -0.22
C HIS A 130 -7.55 -15.25 -0.03
N VAL A 131 -8.37 -14.23 0.25
CA VAL A 131 -7.87 -12.86 0.51
C VAL A 131 -6.97 -12.82 1.75
N LEU A 132 -7.33 -13.51 2.83
CA LEU A 132 -6.53 -13.57 4.05
C LEU A 132 -5.22 -14.35 3.85
N SER A 133 -5.17 -15.27 2.88
CA SER A 133 -3.93 -15.95 2.49
C SER A 133 -3.00 -15.09 1.63
N VAL A 134 -3.49 -13.98 1.08
CA VAL A 134 -2.65 -13.03 0.34
C VAL A 134 -1.74 -12.30 1.32
N ASP A 135 -0.47 -12.24 0.96
CA ASP A 135 0.53 -11.60 1.80
C ASP A 135 0.44 -10.06 1.77
N GLY A 136 0.76 -9.42 2.89
CA GLY A 136 0.94 -7.96 2.98
C GLY A 136 0.01 -7.23 3.93
N PHE A 137 -0.53 -7.89 4.96
CA PHE A 137 -1.24 -7.25 6.06
C PHE A 137 -0.28 -6.82 7.17
N TYR A 138 -0.19 -5.53 7.43
CA TYR A 138 0.70 -4.93 8.42
C TYR A 138 -0.10 -4.11 9.44
N PHE A 139 0.33 -4.14 10.69
CA PHE A 139 -0.28 -3.36 11.76
C PHE A 139 0.75 -2.99 12.83
N SER A 140 0.43 -1.97 13.61
CA SER A 140 1.13 -1.62 14.84
C SER A 140 0.09 -1.23 15.88
N THR A 141 0.37 -1.53 17.14
CA THR A 141 -0.51 -1.23 18.26
C THR A 141 -0.21 0.14 18.86
N THR A 142 0.89 0.76 18.45
CA THR A 142 1.37 2.04 19.01
C THR A 142 1.65 3.11 17.96
N TYR A 143 1.77 2.73 16.69
CA TYR A 143 2.14 3.65 15.60
C TYR A 143 1.11 3.64 14.49
N ASP A 144 0.79 4.82 13.97
CA ASP A 144 -0.13 4.95 12.84
C ASP A 144 0.61 4.69 11.52
N LEU A 145 0.38 3.51 10.94
CA LEU A 145 0.93 3.12 9.65
C LEU A 145 0.19 3.71 8.44
N THR A 146 -0.96 4.33 8.64
CA THR A 146 -1.83 4.82 7.56
C THR A 146 -1.44 6.22 7.08
N HIS A 147 -0.84 7.03 7.94
CA HIS A 147 -0.32 8.35 7.61
C HIS A 147 1.16 8.33 7.21
N THR A 148 1.57 9.33 6.43
CA THR A 148 2.99 9.60 6.15
C THR A 148 3.63 10.31 7.34
N LEU A 149 4.95 10.29 7.41
CA LEU A 149 5.71 11.01 8.42
C LEU A 149 5.39 12.51 8.40
N GLN A 150 5.27 13.11 7.21
CA GLN A 150 4.90 14.52 7.06
C GLN A 150 3.50 14.81 7.60
N ARG A 151 2.50 13.97 7.30
CA ARG A 151 1.14 14.19 7.82
C ARG A 151 1.10 14.08 9.34
N LEU A 152 1.76 13.08 9.92
CA LEU A 152 1.85 12.92 11.38
C LEU A 152 2.61 14.07 12.06
N ALA A 153 3.57 14.68 11.39
CA ALA A 153 4.28 15.84 11.94
C ALA A 153 3.48 17.14 11.87
N ASN A 154 2.50 17.21 10.96
CA ASN A 154 1.65 18.38 10.76
C ASN A 154 0.31 18.29 11.51
N THR A 155 0.09 17.24 12.31
CA THR A 155 -1.12 17.09 13.13
C THR A 155 -1.00 17.81 14.47
N SER A 156 -2.13 18.17 15.05
CA SER A 156 -2.16 18.81 16.36
C SER A 156 -1.89 17.79 17.49
N PRO A 157 -1.50 18.24 18.70
CA PRO A 157 -1.31 17.35 19.84
C PRO A 157 -2.56 16.52 20.15
N GLU A 158 -3.76 17.10 20.03
CA GLU A 158 -5.03 16.43 20.30
C GLU A 158 -5.26 15.25 19.34
N PHE A 159 -4.84 15.37 18.09
CA PHE A 159 -4.88 14.27 17.12
C PHE A 159 -3.97 13.10 17.54
N GLN A 160 -2.88 13.36 18.26
CA GLN A 160 -1.98 12.32 18.74
C GLN A 160 -2.54 11.58 19.96
N GLU A 161 -3.50 12.17 20.68
CA GLU A 161 -4.20 11.57 21.82
C GLU A 161 -5.37 10.68 21.38
N MET A 162 -5.93 10.92 20.20
CA MET A 162 -6.95 10.07 19.59
C MET A 162 -6.47 8.62 19.44
N SER A 163 -7.40 7.66 19.51
CA SER A 163 -7.07 6.27 19.29
C SER A 163 -6.53 6.04 17.87
N LEU A 164 -5.74 4.97 17.70
CA LEU A 164 -5.25 4.60 16.37
C LEU A 164 -6.38 4.44 15.35
N LEU A 165 -7.55 3.96 15.76
CA LEU A 165 -8.69 3.74 14.87
C LEU A 165 -9.32 5.05 14.41
N GLU A 166 -9.54 6.00 15.32
CA GLU A 166 -10.19 7.28 15.00
C GLU A 166 -9.33 8.17 14.12
N ARG A 167 -8.02 8.17 14.37
CA ARG A 167 -7.11 9.05 13.64
C ARG A 167 -6.61 8.47 12.34
N ALA A 168 -6.84 7.18 12.05
CA ALA A 168 -6.29 6.52 10.87
C ALA A 168 -6.86 7.10 9.56
N ASP A 169 -6.03 7.15 8.52
CA ASP A 169 -6.45 7.55 7.18
C ASP A 169 -7.33 6.45 6.57
N PRO A 170 -8.64 6.70 6.36
CA PRO A 170 -9.58 5.66 5.96
C PRO A 170 -9.23 5.04 4.60
N ARG A 171 -8.44 5.74 3.77
CA ARG A 171 -7.95 5.20 2.49
C ARG A 171 -7.08 3.97 2.72
N PHE A 172 -6.33 3.91 3.82
CA PHE A 172 -5.32 2.88 4.06
C PHE A 172 -5.66 1.91 5.20
N VAL A 173 -6.85 2.03 5.80
CA VAL A 173 -7.40 1.04 6.75
C VAL A 173 -8.11 -0.07 5.97
N TRP A 174 -7.40 -1.15 5.67
CA TRP A 174 -7.93 -2.25 4.85
C TRP A 174 -9.08 -2.99 5.53
N ASN A 175 -9.02 -3.14 6.86
CA ASN A 175 -10.08 -3.74 7.66
C ASN A 175 -11.15 -2.74 8.13
N GLY A 176 -11.17 -1.50 7.62
CA GLY A 176 -12.08 -0.45 8.10
C GLY A 176 -13.56 -0.83 7.96
N HIS A 177 -13.91 -1.57 6.90
CA HIS A 177 -15.27 -2.12 6.75
C HIS A 177 -15.61 -3.15 7.84
N LEU A 178 -14.64 -3.99 8.22
CA LEU A 178 -14.82 -5.05 9.22
C LEU A 178 -14.90 -4.48 10.64
N LEU A 179 -14.28 -3.32 10.87
CA LEU A 179 -14.26 -2.63 12.15
C LEU A 179 -15.44 -1.68 12.38
N ARG A 180 -16.42 -1.59 11.47
CA ARG A 180 -17.51 -0.60 11.57
C ARG A 180 -18.27 -0.64 12.89
N GLU A 181 -18.63 -1.84 13.36
CA GLU A 181 -19.33 -2.01 14.65
C GLU A 181 -18.45 -1.60 15.83
N PHE A 182 -17.13 -1.82 15.72
CA PHE A 182 -16.16 -1.44 16.75
C PHE A 182 -15.89 0.06 16.76
N ALA A 183 -15.85 0.69 15.59
CA ALA A 183 -15.60 2.12 15.44
C ALA A 183 -16.71 2.98 16.06
N ALA A 184 -17.94 2.45 16.16
CA ALA A 184 -19.07 3.16 16.75
C ALA A 184 -18.98 3.37 18.27
N GLN A 185 -18.10 2.64 18.97
CA GLN A 185 -17.98 2.64 20.43
C GLN A 185 -16.53 3.02 20.85
N PRO A 186 -16.27 4.27 21.27
CA PRO A 186 -14.93 4.74 21.67
C PRO A 186 -14.25 3.87 22.74
N GLU A 187 -15.02 3.34 23.68
CA GLU A 187 -14.54 2.53 24.79
C GLU A 187 -13.87 1.21 24.35
N ILE A 188 -14.17 0.70 23.15
CA ILE A 188 -13.60 -0.55 22.63
C ILE A 188 -12.52 -0.34 21.56
N HIS A 189 -12.19 0.90 21.22
CA HIS A 189 -11.21 1.22 20.16
C HIS A 189 -9.83 0.58 20.42
N ARG A 190 -9.46 0.38 21.69
CA ARG A 190 -8.20 -0.28 22.05
C ARG A 190 -8.13 -1.75 21.63
N PHE A 191 -9.27 -2.41 21.41
CA PHE A 191 -9.34 -3.78 20.85
C PHE A 191 -9.31 -3.81 19.32
N ALA A 192 -9.55 -2.67 18.66
CA ALA A 192 -9.75 -2.56 17.22
C ALA A 192 -8.56 -1.87 16.53
N THR A 193 -7.58 -2.66 16.10
CA THR A 193 -6.36 -2.12 15.47
C THR A 193 -6.54 -1.96 13.95
N PRO A 194 -6.24 -0.78 13.37
CA PRO A 194 -6.14 -0.60 11.93
C PRO A 194 -5.08 -1.50 11.30
N VAL A 195 -5.47 -2.22 10.25
CA VAL A 195 -4.58 -3.07 9.45
C VAL A 195 -4.41 -2.43 8.07
N MET A 196 -3.16 -2.17 7.72
CA MET A 196 -2.76 -1.67 6.40
C MET A 196 -2.45 -2.84 5.48
N HIS A 197 -2.82 -2.71 4.21
CA HIS A 197 -2.46 -3.68 3.17
C HIS A 197 -1.46 -3.06 2.20
N GLY A 198 -0.33 -3.73 1.94
CA GLY A 198 0.75 -3.16 1.15
C GLY A 198 2.10 -3.85 1.35
N PHE A 199 3.16 -3.07 1.55
CA PHE A 199 4.52 -3.58 1.71
C PHE A 199 5.32 -2.71 2.70
N ILE A 200 6.09 -3.35 3.58
CA ILE A 200 7.03 -2.67 4.48
C ILE A 200 8.36 -3.43 4.42
N SER A 201 9.43 -2.70 4.14
CA SER A 201 10.81 -3.17 4.30
C SER A 201 11.60 -2.20 5.16
N MET A 202 12.42 -2.73 6.07
CA MET A 202 13.22 -1.93 6.99
C MET A 202 14.62 -2.51 7.04
N HIS A 203 15.62 -1.65 6.90
CA HIS A 203 17.02 -2.03 6.87
C HIS A 203 17.84 -1.03 7.66
N SER A 204 18.66 -1.53 8.59
CA SER A 204 19.75 -0.74 9.16
C SER A 204 20.96 -0.85 8.24
N CYS A 205 21.40 0.28 7.73
CA CYS A 205 22.46 0.40 6.74
C CYS A 205 23.63 1.20 7.30
N SER A 206 24.81 1.08 6.69
CA SER A 206 25.98 1.88 7.03
C SER A 206 26.68 2.36 5.76
N ILE A 207 26.95 3.66 5.69
CA ILE A 207 27.72 4.31 4.62
C ILE A 207 28.74 5.22 5.30
N ASN A 208 30.00 5.19 4.86
CA ASN A 208 31.10 5.97 5.46
C ASN A 208 31.20 5.80 7.00
N GLY A 209 30.93 4.60 7.52
CA GLY A 209 30.94 4.31 8.96
C GLY A 209 29.77 4.90 9.76
N LYS A 210 28.78 5.50 9.10
CA LYS A 210 27.59 6.09 9.71
C LYS A 210 26.39 5.16 9.53
N CYS A 211 25.90 4.62 10.63
CA CYS A 211 24.72 3.76 10.63
C CYS A 211 23.43 4.58 10.62
N PHE A 212 22.50 4.24 9.74
CA PHE A 212 21.18 4.86 9.61
C PHE A 212 20.13 3.80 9.27
N ASP A 213 18.87 4.06 9.59
CA ASP A 213 17.77 3.19 9.18
C ASP A 213 17.16 3.71 7.89
N TRP A 214 16.94 2.80 6.94
CA TRP A 214 16.26 3.04 5.69
C TRP A 214 15.02 2.15 5.59
N LEU A 215 13.87 2.78 5.36
CA LEU A 215 12.58 2.11 5.31
C LEU A 215 11.87 2.43 4.00
N LEU A 216 11.14 1.43 3.50
CA LEU A 216 10.27 1.56 2.34
C LEU A 216 8.88 1.06 2.71
N VAL A 217 7.90 1.95 2.70
CA VAL A 217 6.51 1.68 3.07
C VAL A 217 5.61 1.98 1.88
N SER A 218 4.91 0.97 1.36
CA SER A 218 3.87 1.14 0.34
C SER A 218 2.52 0.81 0.94
N ARG A 219 1.61 1.78 0.97
CA ARG A 219 0.24 1.63 1.44
C ARG A 219 -0.71 1.56 0.25
N ARG A 220 -1.50 0.49 0.16
CA ARG A 220 -2.52 0.34 -0.88
C ARG A 220 -3.85 0.88 -0.38
N SER A 221 -4.50 1.71 -1.19
CA SER A 221 -5.84 2.18 -0.87
C SER A 221 -6.87 1.05 -0.92
N CYS A 222 -7.78 1.03 0.05
CA CYS A 222 -8.96 0.17 0.06
C CYS A 222 -10.09 0.71 -0.83
N PHE A 223 -10.04 1.99 -1.21
CA PHE A 223 -11.03 2.59 -2.10
C PHE A 223 -10.83 2.11 -3.53
N ARG A 224 -11.96 1.79 -4.19
CA ARG A 224 -11.98 1.22 -5.55
C ARG A 224 -10.95 0.09 -5.74
N ALA A 225 -10.77 -0.74 -4.71
CA ALA A 225 -9.93 -1.92 -4.81
C ALA A 225 -10.62 -2.99 -5.69
N GLY A 226 -9.83 -3.67 -6.50
CA GLY A 226 -10.33 -4.79 -7.30
C GLY A 226 -9.29 -5.34 -8.25
N VAL A 227 -9.67 -6.40 -8.95
CA VAL A 227 -8.77 -7.14 -9.84
C VAL A 227 -8.52 -6.40 -11.16
N ARG A 228 -7.35 -6.66 -11.75
CA ARG A 228 -6.78 -5.95 -12.91
C ARG A 228 -7.70 -5.68 -14.11
N TYR A 229 -8.67 -6.56 -14.40
CA TYR A 229 -9.56 -6.38 -15.55
C TYR A 229 -10.97 -5.89 -15.21
N TYR A 230 -11.35 -5.95 -13.94
CA TYR A 230 -12.68 -5.53 -13.51
C TYR A 230 -12.70 -4.10 -13.00
N VAL A 231 -11.59 -3.63 -12.41
CA VAL A 231 -11.54 -2.32 -11.76
C VAL A 231 -10.41 -1.47 -12.35
N ARG A 232 -10.81 -0.48 -13.14
CA ARG A 232 -9.94 0.51 -13.82
C ARG A 232 -10.58 1.90 -13.71
N GLY A 233 -9.77 2.94 -13.92
CA GLY A 233 -10.24 4.31 -13.86
C GLY A 233 -10.64 4.76 -12.45
N ILE A 234 -11.50 5.78 -12.39
CA ILE A 234 -12.08 6.33 -11.16
C ILE A 234 -13.51 5.84 -10.92
N ASP A 235 -13.98 5.94 -9.67
CA ASP A 235 -15.40 5.88 -9.31
C ASP A 235 -16.05 7.27 -9.36
N SER A 236 -17.31 7.37 -8.95
CA SER A 236 -18.06 8.64 -8.88
C SER A 236 -17.41 9.65 -7.93
N GLU A 237 -16.73 9.17 -6.89
CA GLU A 237 -16.10 10.00 -5.86
C GLU A 237 -14.67 10.44 -6.26
N GLY A 238 -14.18 10.03 -7.43
CA GLY A 238 -12.84 10.36 -7.91
C GLY A 238 -11.74 9.46 -7.34
N HIS A 239 -12.06 8.35 -6.67
CA HIS A 239 -11.05 7.40 -6.21
C HIS A 239 -10.51 6.59 -7.38
N ALA A 240 -9.21 6.73 -7.64
CA ALA A 240 -8.54 5.96 -8.69
C ALA A 240 -8.30 4.52 -8.24
N ALA A 241 -8.61 3.56 -9.10
CA ALA A 241 -8.32 2.15 -8.84
C ALA A 241 -6.82 1.90 -8.60
N ASN A 242 -6.51 0.99 -7.67
CA ASN A 242 -5.13 0.58 -7.31
C ASN A 242 -4.22 1.75 -6.96
N PHE A 243 -4.78 2.72 -6.25
CA PHE A 243 -4.01 3.79 -5.66
C PHE A 243 -3.04 3.21 -4.62
N VAL A 244 -1.76 3.55 -4.74
CA VAL A 244 -0.72 3.17 -3.78
C VAL A 244 0.12 4.40 -3.48
N GLU A 245 0.30 4.67 -2.20
CA GLU A 245 1.24 5.66 -1.68
C GLU A 245 2.51 4.93 -1.25
N THR A 246 3.66 5.32 -1.80
CA THR A 246 4.96 4.76 -1.45
C THR A 246 5.79 5.85 -0.78
N GLU A 247 6.16 5.60 0.48
CA GLU A 247 6.98 6.46 1.32
C GLU A 247 8.33 5.79 1.56
N GLN A 248 9.40 6.54 1.31
CA GLN A 248 10.75 6.19 1.69
C GLN A 248 11.16 7.02 2.90
N ILE A 249 11.60 6.37 3.98
CA ILE A 249 11.98 7.03 5.24
C ILE A 249 13.46 6.77 5.52
N VAL A 250 14.14 7.81 5.99
CA VAL A 250 15.51 7.73 6.53
C VAL A 250 15.49 8.22 7.96
N HIS A 251 16.13 7.48 8.86
CA HIS A 251 16.31 7.87 10.24
C HIS A 251 17.80 7.83 10.61
N TYR A 252 18.33 8.95 11.08
CA TYR A 252 19.73 9.07 11.45
C TYR A 252 19.91 10.07 12.59
N LYS A 253 20.47 9.62 13.72
CA LYS A 253 20.76 10.43 14.91
C LYS A 253 19.57 11.31 15.37
N GLY A 254 18.36 10.77 15.36
CA GLY A 254 17.14 11.48 15.76
C GLY A 254 16.47 12.27 14.64
N SER A 255 17.21 12.67 13.59
CA SER A 255 16.64 13.31 12.41
C SER A 255 15.88 12.29 11.55
N LYS A 256 14.75 12.73 10.99
CA LYS A 256 13.85 11.88 10.20
C LYS A 256 13.56 12.56 8.87
N ALA A 257 13.83 11.88 7.77
CA ALA A 257 13.49 12.34 6.43
C ALA A 257 12.48 11.40 5.77
N SER A 258 11.58 11.95 4.96
CA SER A 258 10.62 11.16 4.20
C SER A 258 10.44 11.71 2.78
N PHE A 259 10.30 10.81 1.81
CA PHE A 259 9.93 11.12 0.44
C PHE A 259 8.76 10.26 -0.02
N VAL A 260 7.68 10.92 -0.42
CA VAL A 260 6.41 10.27 -0.78
C VAL A 260 6.17 10.37 -2.28
N GLN A 261 5.69 9.29 -2.88
CA GLN A 261 5.22 9.25 -4.27
C GLN A 261 3.92 8.46 -4.35
N THR A 262 3.13 8.70 -5.40
CA THR A 262 1.89 7.94 -5.62
C THR A 262 1.89 7.25 -6.96
N ARG A 263 1.05 6.23 -7.07
CA ARG A 263 0.68 5.61 -8.34
C ARG A 263 -0.78 5.20 -8.31
N GLY A 264 -1.36 5.02 -9.48
CA GLY A 264 -2.72 4.50 -9.60
C GLY A 264 -3.20 4.41 -11.04
N SER A 265 -4.44 3.97 -11.21
CA SER A 265 -5.08 3.98 -12.52
C SER A 265 -5.22 5.40 -13.07
N ILE A 266 -5.28 5.50 -14.41
CA ILE A 266 -5.49 6.76 -15.10
C ILE A 266 -6.86 7.33 -14.68
N PRO A 267 -6.94 8.57 -14.18
CA PRO A 267 -8.06 9.01 -13.34
C PRO A 267 -9.29 9.50 -14.12
N PHE A 268 -9.80 8.70 -15.06
CA PHE A 268 -11.09 8.94 -15.72
C PHE A 268 -11.86 7.63 -15.90
N PHE A 269 -13.13 7.69 -16.30
CA PHE A 269 -13.97 6.50 -16.46
C PHE A 269 -13.57 5.65 -17.69
N TRP A 270 -12.89 4.54 -17.46
CA TRP A 270 -12.59 3.54 -18.50
C TRP A 270 -12.61 2.13 -17.93
N SER A 271 -12.78 1.16 -18.82
CA SER A 271 -12.82 -0.27 -18.46
C SER A 271 -12.01 -1.12 -19.43
N GLN A 272 -11.62 -2.31 -18.99
CA GLN A 272 -10.90 -3.28 -19.81
C GLN A 272 -11.36 -4.68 -19.43
N ARG A 273 -12.64 -4.97 -19.71
CA ARG A 273 -13.26 -6.25 -19.32
C ARG A 273 -12.58 -7.42 -20.03
N PRO A 274 -12.37 -8.56 -19.35
CA PRO A 274 -11.86 -9.77 -20.00
C PRO A 274 -12.73 -10.17 -21.20
N ASN A 275 -12.09 -10.61 -22.27
CA ASN A 275 -12.76 -11.24 -23.41
C ASN A 275 -11.85 -12.36 -23.95
N LEU A 276 -12.29 -13.07 -24.98
CA LEU A 276 -11.52 -14.17 -25.60
C LEU A 276 -10.19 -13.72 -26.23
N LYS A 277 -9.87 -12.42 -26.26
CA LYS A 277 -8.60 -11.91 -26.77
C LYS A 277 -7.56 -11.87 -25.66
N TYR A 278 -6.33 -12.23 -26.01
CA TYR A 278 -5.17 -12.19 -25.12
C TYR A 278 -4.96 -10.83 -24.42
N LYS A 279 -5.16 -9.71 -25.14
CA LYS A 279 -5.15 -8.36 -24.56
C LYS A 279 -6.45 -7.63 -24.94
N PRO A 280 -7.45 -7.58 -24.05
CA PRO A 280 -8.68 -6.82 -24.29
C PRO A 280 -8.37 -5.34 -24.51
N LYS A 281 -9.03 -4.72 -25.48
CA LYS A 281 -8.85 -3.28 -25.75
C LYS A 281 -9.52 -2.46 -24.63
N PRO A 282 -8.87 -1.42 -24.11
CA PRO A 282 -9.52 -0.51 -23.18
C PRO A 282 -10.66 0.25 -23.86
N GLN A 283 -11.72 0.48 -23.11
CA GLN A 283 -12.91 1.21 -23.54
C GLN A 283 -13.12 2.40 -22.61
N ILE A 284 -13.03 3.60 -23.18
CA ILE A 284 -13.38 4.84 -22.48
C ILE A 284 -14.91 4.94 -22.49
N SER A 285 -15.50 5.22 -21.34
CA SER A 285 -16.95 5.43 -21.27
C SER A 285 -17.35 6.63 -22.14
N LYS A 286 -18.54 6.61 -22.74
CA LYS A 286 -19.03 7.74 -23.56
C LYS A 286 -20.21 8.47 -22.92
N SER A 287 -20.81 7.87 -21.89
CA SER A 287 -22.07 8.30 -21.30
C SER A 287 -21.89 9.04 -19.96
N VAL A 288 -20.66 9.26 -19.52
CA VAL A 288 -20.34 9.82 -18.20
C VAL A 288 -19.49 11.07 -18.33
N ASN A 289 -19.68 12.01 -17.41
CA ASN A 289 -18.84 13.20 -17.34
C ASN A 289 -17.48 12.84 -16.74
N HIS A 290 -16.45 12.75 -17.60
CA HIS A 290 -15.09 12.46 -17.15
C HIS A 290 -14.45 13.60 -16.36
N MET A 291 -14.75 14.85 -16.72
CA MET A 291 -14.07 16.02 -16.15
C MET A 291 -14.40 16.22 -14.68
N ASP A 292 -15.66 16.02 -14.30
CA ASP A 292 -16.12 16.16 -12.92
C ASP A 292 -15.39 15.18 -11.96
N GLY A 293 -15.40 13.88 -12.27
CA GLY A 293 -14.65 12.90 -11.48
C GLY A 293 -13.13 13.11 -11.52
N PHE A 294 -12.58 13.61 -12.64
CA PHE A 294 -11.16 13.91 -12.79
C PHE A 294 -10.72 15.11 -11.96
N GLN A 295 -11.53 16.17 -11.92
CA GLN A 295 -11.29 17.34 -11.06
C GLN A 295 -11.35 16.93 -9.59
N ARG A 296 -12.41 16.23 -9.15
CA ARG A 296 -12.49 15.69 -7.78
C ARG A 296 -11.27 14.87 -7.40
N HIS A 297 -10.80 14.01 -8.31
CA HIS A 297 -9.58 13.25 -8.09
C HIS A 297 -8.39 14.17 -7.79
N PHE A 298 -8.07 15.11 -8.68
CA PHE A 298 -6.89 15.96 -8.51
C PHE A 298 -7.04 16.99 -7.39
N ASP A 299 -8.24 17.49 -7.11
CA ASP A 299 -8.50 18.35 -5.96
C ASP A 299 -8.18 17.60 -4.65
N SER A 300 -8.63 16.35 -4.53
CA SER A 300 -8.29 15.51 -3.36
C SER A 300 -6.79 15.23 -3.25
N GLN A 301 -6.09 15.06 -4.38
CA GLN A 301 -4.64 14.85 -4.41
C GLN A 301 -3.89 16.12 -4.02
N ILE A 302 -4.32 17.28 -4.50
CA ILE A 302 -3.72 18.58 -4.18
C ILE A 302 -3.88 18.89 -2.70
N ILE A 303 -5.05 18.64 -2.12
CA ILE A 303 -5.27 18.78 -0.67
C ILE A 303 -4.35 17.85 0.13
N SER A 304 -4.18 16.61 -0.32
CA SER A 304 -3.42 15.58 0.41
C SER A 304 -1.90 15.69 0.28
N TYR A 305 -1.41 16.24 -0.84
CA TYR A 305 0.00 16.12 -1.25
C TYR A 305 0.59 17.38 -1.90
N GLY A 306 -0.20 18.43 -2.12
CA GLY A 306 0.24 19.64 -2.83
C GLY A 306 0.36 19.45 -4.34
N LYS A 307 1.40 20.06 -4.94
CA LYS A 307 1.62 20.06 -6.39
C LYS A 307 1.72 18.64 -6.94
N GLN A 308 1.21 18.42 -8.15
CA GLN A 308 1.16 17.10 -8.78
C GLN A 308 1.99 17.08 -10.06
N MET A 309 2.99 16.21 -10.13
CA MET A 309 3.68 15.88 -11.37
C MET A 309 3.24 14.50 -11.86
N ILE A 310 2.42 14.48 -12.91
CA ILE A 310 1.94 13.25 -13.52
C ILE A 310 3.01 12.74 -14.50
N VAL A 311 3.50 11.53 -14.23
CA VAL A 311 4.43 10.81 -15.11
C VAL A 311 3.68 9.65 -15.75
N ASN A 312 3.21 9.87 -16.98
CA ASN A 312 2.43 8.89 -17.71
C ASN A 312 3.32 8.00 -18.59
N LEU A 313 3.41 6.72 -18.22
CA LEU A 313 4.28 5.73 -18.89
C LEU A 313 3.55 4.87 -19.91
N VAL A 314 2.35 5.28 -20.32
CA VAL A 314 1.49 4.56 -21.27
C VAL A 314 2.10 4.56 -22.66
N ASN A 315 1.90 3.46 -23.41
CA ASN A 315 2.44 3.35 -24.76
C ASN A 315 1.77 4.36 -25.69
N GLN A 316 2.57 5.11 -26.46
CA GLN A 316 2.06 6.08 -27.44
C GLN A 316 1.69 5.43 -28.77
N LYS A 317 1.53 4.10 -28.79
CA LYS A 317 1.13 3.30 -29.95
C LYS A 317 0.14 2.21 -29.55
N GLY A 318 -0.67 1.80 -30.52
CA GLY A 318 -1.58 0.68 -30.37
C GLY A 318 -2.79 0.99 -29.49
N SER A 319 -3.23 0.03 -28.68
CA SER A 319 -4.50 0.11 -27.96
C SER A 319 -4.50 1.06 -26.76
N GLU A 320 -3.33 1.54 -26.31
CA GLU A 320 -3.23 2.45 -25.15
C GLU A 320 -3.22 3.93 -25.55
N LEU A 321 -2.93 4.24 -26.82
CA LEU A 321 -2.87 5.62 -27.34
C LEU A 321 -4.13 6.45 -27.07
N PRO A 322 -5.37 5.92 -27.23
CA PRO A 322 -6.57 6.70 -26.92
C PRO A 322 -6.65 7.13 -25.45
N LEU A 323 -6.10 6.33 -24.53
CA LEU A 323 -6.09 6.67 -23.10
C LEU A 323 -5.10 7.81 -22.82
N GLU A 324 -3.92 7.75 -23.42
CA GLU A 324 -2.90 8.79 -23.31
C GLU A 324 -3.42 10.13 -23.84
N GLN A 325 -3.96 10.14 -25.07
CA GLN A 325 -4.48 11.36 -25.68
C GLN A 325 -5.64 11.98 -24.89
N THR A 326 -6.52 11.12 -24.35
CA THR A 326 -7.62 11.59 -23.50
C THR A 326 -7.08 12.17 -22.20
N PHE A 327 -6.11 11.53 -21.56
CA PHE A 327 -5.51 12.04 -20.35
C PHE A 327 -4.83 13.39 -20.55
N ALA A 328 -3.99 13.52 -21.60
CA ALA A 328 -3.32 14.77 -21.94
C ALA A 328 -4.32 15.90 -22.21
N LYS A 329 -5.39 15.62 -22.96
CA LYS A 329 -6.46 16.59 -23.21
C LYS A 329 -7.14 17.04 -21.91
N MET A 330 -7.48 16.11 -21.03
CA MET A 330 -8.14 16.43 -19.76
C MET A 330 -7.27 17.28 -18.83
N VAL A 331 -5.97 16.98 -18.73
CA VAL A 331 -5.03 17.82 -17.95
C VAL A 331 -4.99 19.23 -18.53
N ASN A 332 -4.84 19.36 -19.85
CA ASN A 332 -4.81 20.66 -20.53
C ASN A 332 -6.13 21.43 -20.35
N SER A 333 -7.27 20.75 -20.42
CA SER A 333 -8.59 21.36 -20.22
C SER A 333 -8.84 21.79 -18.77
N MET A 334 -8.27 21.09 -17.79
CA MET A 334 -8.37 21.48 -16.38
C MET A 334 -7.60 22.76 -16.09
N ALA A 335 -6.53 23.05 -16.85
CA ALA A 335 -5.71 24.26 -16.77
C ALA A 335 -5.30 24.67 -15.34
N ASN A 336 -5.11 23.69 -14.45
CA ASN A 336 -4.72 23.93 -13.07
C ASN A 336 -3.20 23.99 -12.96
N GLY A 337 -2.65 25.14 -12.57
CA GLY A 337 -1.20 25.35 -12.43
C GLY A 337 -0.50 24.44 -11.41
N MET A 338 -1.27 23.79 -10.52
CA MET A 338 -0.76 22.83 -9.54
C MET A 338 -0.54 21.43 -10.14
N VAL A 339 -1.01 21.16 -11.37
CA VAL A 339 -0.92 19.85 -12.01
C VAL A 339 -0.12 19.95 -13.30
N ARG A 340 1.03 19.28 -13.34
CA ARG A 340 1.89 19.17 -14.52
C ARG A 340 1.84 17.74 -15.07
N TYR A 341 2.00 17.60 -16.38
CA TYR A 341 1.89 16.31 -17.07
C TYR A 341 3.06 16.08 -18.02
N ILE A 342 3.69 14.92 -17.91
CA ILE A 342 4.72 14.42 -18.82
C ILE A 342 4.34 13.03 -19.30
N ALA A 343 4.31 12.85 -20.63
CA ALA A 343 4.14 11.56 -21.26
C ALA A 343 5.49 10.99 -21.70
N PHE A 344 5.81 9.76 -21.29
CA PHE A 344 7.05 9.09 -21.62
C PHE A 344 6.78 7.67 -22.11
N ASP A 345 7.03 7.39 -23.39
CA ASP A 345 6.85 6.05 -23.96
C ASP A 345 7.99 5.11 -23.54
N PHE A 346 7.81 4.47 -22.39
CA PHE A 346 8.79 3.55 -21.82
C PHE A 346 9.20 2.41 -22.78
N HIS A 347 8.27 1.89 -23.61
CA HIS A 347 8.59 0.77 -24.51
C HIS A 347 9.45 1.21 -25.69
N LYS A 348 9.16 2.38 -26.26
CA LYS A 348 9.95 2.95 -27.34
C LYS A 348 11.34 3.34 -26.83
N GLU A 349 11.39 4.08 -25.73
CA GLU A 349 12.60 4.74 -25.24
C GLU A 349 13.58 3.75 -24.60
N CYS A 350 13.09 2.78 -23.81
CA CYS A 350 13.93 1.78 -23.14
C CYS A 350 14.06 0.45 -23.93
N SER A 351 13.63 0.42 -25.20
CA SER A 351 13.86 -0.75 -26.05
C SER A 351 15.36 -1.02 -26.23
N ARG A 352 15.74 -2.31 -26.32
CA ARG A 352 17.13 -2.76 -26.51
C ARG A 352 18.10 -2.36 -25.38
N MET A 353 17.62 -2.33 -24.13
CA MET A 353 18.45 -2.03 -22.94
C MET A 353 19.06 -0.61 -22.94
N ARG A 354 18.43 0.34 -23.63
CA ARG A 354 18.83 1.76 -23.61
C ARG A 354 18.31 2.48 -22.36
N TRP A 355 18.93 2.16 -21.24
CA TRP A 355 18.61 2.72 -19.93
C TRP A 355 19.11 4.16 -19.76
N ASP A 356 20.05 4.59 -20.60
CA ASP A 356 20.47 5.97 -20.78
C ASP A 356 19.28 6.91 -21.00
N ARG A 357 18.21 6.44 -21.66
CA ARG A 357 17.00 7.25 -21.91
C ARG A 357 16.14 7.49 -20.67
N LEU A 358 16.32 6.72 -19.60
CA LEU A 358 15.69 7.05 -18.32
C LEU A 358 16.31 8.30 -17.71
N GLN A 359 17.60 8.57 -17.97
CA GLN A 359 18.23 9.81 -17.50
C GLN A 359 17.60 11.03 -18.16
N ILE A 360 17.21 10.95 -19.44
CA ILE A 360 16.48 12.05 -20.11
C ILE A 360 15.18 12.40 -19.36
N LEU A 361 14.42 11.39 -18.93
CA LEU A 361 13.21 11.62 -18.13
C LEU A 361 13.56 12.20 -16.76
N MET A 362 14.60 11.68 -16.10
CA MET A 362 15.04 12.18 -14.80
C MET A 362 15.53 13.63 -14.88
N ASP A 363 16.20 14.01 -15.96
CA ASP A 363 16.66 15.37 -16.23
C ASP A 363 15.46 16.31 -16.46
N GLN A 364 14.44 15.84 -17.17
CA GLN A 364 13.18 16.60 -17.35
C GLN A 364 12.41 16.81 -16.06
N LEU A 365 12.53 15.87 -15.11
CA LEU A 365 11.85 15.92 -13.81
C LEU A 365 12.69 16.59 -12.72
N ALA A 366 13.98 16.87 -12.98
CA ALA A 366 14.94 17.32 -11.98
C ALA A 366 14.52 18.66 -11.34
N GLU A 367 14.12 19.63 -12.16
CA GLU A 367 13.67 20.94 -11.68
C GLU A 367 12.49 20.81 -10.71
N GLN A 368 11.49 19.99 -11.06
CA GLN A 368 10.32 19.81 -10.21
C GLN A 368 10.61 18.93 -9.00
N GLN A 369 11.58 18.03 -9.09
CA GLN A 369 12.01 17.26 -7.94
C GLN A 369 12.71 18.14 -6.91
N ASP A 370 13.54 19.08 -7.37
CA ASP A 370 14.20 20.05 -6.51
C ASP A 370 13.16 21.05 -5.94
N GLU A 371 12.16 21.46 -6.73
CA GLU A 371 11.02 22.29 -6.29
C GLU A 371 10.17 21.59 -5.22
N PHE A 372 9.81 20.32 -5.42
CA PHE A 372 8.93 19.59 -4.51
C PHE A 372 9.62 19.18 -3.23
N SER A 373 10.95 19.05 -3.25
CA SER A 373 11.78 18.69 -2.11
C SER A 373 11.35 17.37 -1.44
N TYR A 374 11.74 17.20 -0.19
CA TYR A 374 11.37 16.09 0.68
C TYR A 374 11.10 16.60 2.10
N PHE A 375 10.40 15.80 2.88
CA PHE A 375 10.14 16.10 4.28
C PHE A 375 11.39 15.83 5.13
N LEU A 376 11.77 16.76 6.01
CA LEU A 376 12.87 16.59 6.96
C LEU A 376 12.52 17.23 8.30
N VAL A 377 12.70 16.46 9.36
CA VAL A 377 12.69 16.91 10.75
C VAL A 377 14.06 16.64 11.35
N ASP A 378 14.60 17.63 12.06
CA ASP A 378 15.88 17.50 12.75
C ASP A 378 15.75 16.71 14.08
N SER A 379 16.86 16.55 14.79
CA SER A 379 16.91 15.84 16.06
C SER A 379 16.10 16.52 17.17
N ASP A 380 15.83 17.82 17.04
CA ASP A 380 15.08 18.62 18.00
C ASP A 380 13.57 18.58 17.73
N GLY A 381 13.15 17.90 16.67
CA GLY A 381 11.75 17.79 16.26
C GLY A 381 11.26 18.97 15.43
N LYS A 382 12.15 19.89 15.03
CA LYS A 382 11.78 21.03 14.18
C LYS A 382 11.73 20.60 12.72
N ILE A 383 10.67 21.02 12.04
CA ILE A 383 10.51 20.81 10.61
C ILE A 383 11.49 21.73 9.87
N VAL A 384 12.41 21.11 9.12
CA VAL A 384 13.44 21.78 8.31
C VAL A 384 12.97 21.97 6.87
N THR A 385 12.35 20.94 6.28
CA THR A 385 11.76 21.00 4.94
C THR A 385 10.44 20.24 4.90
N GLN A 386 9.53 20.73 4.06
CA GLN A 386 8.26 20.07 3.73
C GLN A 386 8.31 19.63 2.27
N GLN A 387 7.73 18.48 1.97
CA GLN A 387 7.48 18.08 0.60
C GLN A 387 6.21 18.79 0.09
N GLU A 388 6.37 19.66 -0.91
CA GLU A 388 5.29 20.51 -1.44
C GLU A 388 4.58 19.93 -2.67
N GLY A 389 5.08 18.81 -3.19
CA GLY A 389 4.47 18.13 -4.31
C GLY A 389 4.90 16.68 -4.43
N ILE A 390 4.20 15.93 -5.27
CA ILE A 390 4.46 14.50 -5.48
C ILE A 390 4.54 14.14 -6.96
N PHE A 391 5.27 13.06 -7.23
CA PHE A 391 5.25 12.39 -8.52
C PHE A 391 4.17 11.31 -8.50
N ARG A 392 3.18 11.45 -9.38
CA ARG A 392 2.15 10.46 -9.63
C ARG A 392 2.50 9.68 -10.89
N SER A 393 2.89 8.40 -10.72
CA SER A 393 3.21 7.53 -11.86
C SER A 393 1.97 6.76 -12.33
N ASN A 394 1.71 6.77 -13.63
CA ASN A 394 0.63 6.01 -14.26
C ASN A 394 1.18 5.00 -15.25
N CYS A 395 0.60 3.81 -15.23
CA CYS A 395 0.87 2.77 -16.22
C CYS A 395 -0.39 1.93 -16.40
N MET A 396 -0.67 1.55 -17.64
CA MET A 396 -1.85 0.75 -17.94
C MET A 396 -1.73 -0.67 -17.36
N ASP A 397 -0.56 -1.31 -17.38
CA ASP A 397 -0.49 -2.77 -17.23
C ASP A 397 0.71 -3.29 -16.44
N CYS A 398 1.79 -2.53 -16.33
CA CYS A 398 3.04 -3.03 -15.76
C CYS A 398 3.38 -2.24 -14.51
N LEU A 399 3.08 -2.80 -13.33
CA LEU A 399 3.62 -2.30 -12.06
C LEU A 399 5.15 -2.15 -12.14
N ASP A 400 5.80 -2.98 -12.94
CA ASP A 400 7.24 -2.95 -13.20
C ASP A 400 7.74 -1.59 -13.71
N ARG A 401 7.03 -0.96 -14.67
CA ARG A 401 7.45 0.32 -15.25
C ARG A 401 7.37 1.44 -14.22
N THR A 402 6.26 1.49 -13.49
CA THR A 402 6.06 2.48 -12.42
C THR A 402 7.07 2.27 -11.30
N ASN A 403 7.36 1.02 -10.92
CA ASN A 403 8.31 0.73 -9.85
C ASN A 403 9.73 1.21 -10.19
N VAL A 404 10.18 1.00 -11.44
CA VAL A 404 11.48 1.49 -11.90
C VAL A 404 11.57 3.02 -11.78
N ILE A 405 10.60 3.76 -12.31
CA ILE A 405 10.61 5.23 -12.22
C ILE A 405 10.52 5.70 -10.77
N GLN A 406 9.63 5.10 -9.97
CA GLN A 406 9.51 5.44 -8.54
C GLN A 406 10.83 5.20 -7.79
N SER A 407 11.53 4.10 -8.10
CA SER A 407 12.84 3.79 -7.50
C SER A 407 13.94 4.78 -7.91
N LEU A 408 13.88 5.35 -9.12
CA LEU A 408 14.87 6.33 -9.58
C LEU A 408 14.64 7.69 -8.93
N LEU A 409 13.38 8.15 -8.89
CA LEU A 409 12.98 9.35 -8.16
C LEU A 409 13.35 9.24 -6.68
N ALA A 410 13.02 8.11 -6.05
CA ALA A 410 13.36 7.88 -4.65
C ALA A 410 14.87 7.83 -4.42
N ARG A 411 15.66 7.27 -5.35
CA ARG A 411 17.13 7.24 -5.21
C ARG A 411 17.70 8.65 -5.22
N ARG A 412 17.23 9.53 -6.12
CA ARG A 412 17.68 10.92 -6.17
C ARG A 412 17.33 11.67 -4.88
N SER A 413 16.10 11.54 -4.38
CA SER A 413 15.71 12.16 -3.10
C SER A 413 16.52 11.60 -1.93
N LEU A 414 16.74 10.27 -1.89
CA LEU A 414 17.55 9.62 -0.87
C LEU A 414 19.00 10.15 -0.87
N GLN A 415 19.58 10.37 -2.04
CA GLN A 415 20.92 10.95 -2.14
C GLN A 415 20.98 12.35 -1.52
N ALA A 416 20.01 13.20 -1.84
CA ALA A 416 19.92 14.53 -1.26
C ALA A 416 19.70 14.48 0.27
N GLN A 417 18.87 13.56 0.75
CA GLN A 417 18.64 13.33 2.19
C GLN A 417 19.91 12.89 2.91
N LEU A 418 20.63 11.88 2.39
CA LEU A 418 21.85 11.37 3.00
C LEU A 418 22.99 12.39 2.97
N GLN A 419 23.09 13.19 1.91
CA GLN A 419 24.04 14.31 1.85
C GLN A 419 23.71 15.38 2.89
N ARG A 420 22.41 15.75 3.01
CA ARG A 420 21.95 16.73 3.99
C ARG A 420 22.17 16.28 5.44
N LEU A 421 21.99 14.99 5.71
CA LEU A 421 22.26 14.36 7.01
C LEU A 421 23.76 14.10 7.26
N GLY A 422 24.61 14.39 6.28
CA GLY A 422 26.05 14.18 6.33
C GLY A 422 26.46 12.71 6.33
N VAL A 423 25.58 11.77 6.00
CA VAL A 423 25.91 10.34 5.84
C VAL A 423 26.73 10.14 4.58
N LEU A 424 26.34 10.80 3.48
CA LEU A 424 27.03 10.78 2.20
C LEU A 424 27.81 12.08 2.01
N HIS A 425 29.06 12.02 1.54
CA HIS A 425 29.84 13.22 1.26
C HIS A 425 29.40 13.88 -0.05
N VAL A 426 29.64 15.18 -0.18
CA VAL A 426 29.39 15.92 -1.44
C VAL A 426 30.23 15.28 -2.56
N GLY A 427 29.58 15.00 -3.69
CA GLY A 427 30.21 14.34 -4.85
C GLY A 427 30.20 12.81 -4.80
N GLN A 428 29.96 12.17 -3.65
CA GLN A 428 29.71 10.74 -3.60
C GLN A 428 28.30 10.41 -4.11
N ARG A 429 28.17 9.26 -4.76
CA ARG A 429 26.89 8.75 -5.26
C ARG A 429 26.45 7.50 -4.50
N ILE A 430 25.14 7.32 -4.38
CA ILE A 430 24.57 6.12 -3.74
C ILE A 430 24.92 4.86 -4.54
N GLU A 431 24.94 4.94 -5.87
CA GLU A 431 25.20 3.79 -6.75
C GLU A 431 26.60 3.19 -6.57
N GLU A 432 27.55 3.95 -6.02
CA GLU A 432 28.91 3.51 -5.73
C GLU A 432 29.00 2.75 -4.41
N GLN A 433 27.97 2.83 -3.56
CA GLN A 433 27.90 2.13 -2.28
C GLN A 433 27.35 0.72 -2.49
N ALA A 434 28.19 -0.21 -2.92
CA ALA A 434 27.79 -1.54 -3.40
C ALA A 434 26.85 -2.30 -2.44
N ASP A 435 27.15 -2.30 -1.14
CA ASP A 435 26.35 -2.99 -0.12
C ASP A 435 24.95 -2.38 0.01
N PHE A 436 24.88 -1.05 0.07
CA PHE A 436 23.62 -0.33 0.15
C PHE A 436 22.80 -0.46 -1.13
N GLU A 437 23.43 -0.34 -2.31
CA GLU A 437 22.76 -0.45 -3.61
C GLU A 437 22.12 -1.84 -3.79
N LYS A 438 22.75 -2.91 -3.28
CA LYS A 438 22.16 -4.25 -3.27
C LYS A 438 20.91 -4.31 -2.39
N ILE A 439 20.95 -3.76 -1.18
CA ILE A 439 19.78 -3.67 -0.28
C ILE A 439 18.65 -2.87 -0.94
N TYR A 440 18.99 -1.71 -1.50
CA TYR A 440 18.05 -0.82 -2.18
C TYR A 440 17.30 -1.52 -3.31
N LYS A 441 18.05 -2.15 -4.23
CA LYS A 441 17.49 -2.89 -5.37
C LYS A 441 16.59 -4.04 -4.94
N ASN A 442 17.01 -4.81 -3.92
CA ASN A 442 16.23 -5.94 -3.43
C ASN A 442 14.91 -5.47 -2.80
N ALA A 443 14.93 -4.45 -1.95
CA ALA A 443 13.72 -3.91 -1.32
C ALA A 443 12.72 -3.35 -2.36
N TRP A 444 13.20 -2.62 -3.39
CA TRP A 444 12.33 -2.15 -4.48
C TRP A 444 11.81 -3.28 -5.37
N ALA A 445 12.58 -4.36 -5.56
CA ALA A 445 12.11 -5.56 -6.27
C ALA A 445 11.01 -6.28 -5.48
N ASP A 446 11.19 -6.40 -4.17
CA ASP A 446 10.24 -7.04 -3.28
C ASP A 446 8.95 -6.20 -3.14
N ASN A 447 9.08 -4.86 -3.12
CA ASN A 447 7.95 -3.93 -3.22
C ASN A 447 7.14 -4.15 -4.51
N ALA A 448 7.81 -4.26 -5.66
CA ALA A 448 7.15 -4.54 -6.94
C ALA A 448 6.39 -5.86 -6.90
N ASN A 449 7.03 -6.91 -6.37
CA ASN A 449 6.46 -8.24 -6.22
C ASN A 449 5.22 -8.25 -5.33
N ALA A 450 5.32 -7.66 -4.13
CA ALA A 450 4.21 -7.60 -3.19
C ALA A 450 3.01 -6.90 -3.81
N CYS A 451 3.23 -5.73 -4.39
CA CYS A 451 2.16 -4.95 -4.99
C CYS A 451 1.53 -5.61 -6.23
N ALA A 452 2.33 -6.35 -7.01
CA ALA A 452 1.82 -7.09 -8.17
C ALA A 452 0.93 -8.26 -7.74
N LYS A 453 1.36 -9.05 -6.74
CA LYS A 453 0.57 -10.15 -6.17
C LYS A 453 -0.77 -9.64 -5.64
N GLN A 454 -0.74 -8.51 -4.94
CA GLN A 454 -1.94 -7.88 -4.39
C GLN A 454 -2.93 -7.42 -5.46
N TYR A 455 -2.44 -7.02 -6.64
CA TYR A 455 -3.27 -6.47 -7.71
C TYR A 455 -3.75 -7.53 -8.72
N ALA A 456 -2.86 -8.43 -9.13
CA ALA A 456 -3.08 -9.37 -10.22
C ALA A 456 -3.12 -10.84 -9.77
N GLY A 457 -2.87 -11.14 -8.49
CA GLY A 457 -2.75 -12.50 -7.98
C GLY A 457 -1.44 -13.20 -8.35
N THR A 458 -0.60 -12.57 -9.18
CA THR A 458 0.69 -13.10 -9.64
C THR A 458 1.84 -12.14 -9.32
N GLY A 459 3.06 -12.68 -9.19
CA GLY A 459 4.26 -11.88 -8.97
C GLY A 459 4.55 -10.89 -10.11
N ALA A 460 5.38 -9.89 -9.83
CA ALA A 460 5.79 -8.92 -10.84
C ALA A 460 6.67 -9.60 -11.90
N LEU A 461 6.34 -9.41 -13.18
CA LEU A 461 6.98 -10.10 -14.30
C LEU A 461 8.42 -9.64 -14.56
N LYS A 462 8.85 -8.49 -13.98
CA LYS A 462 10.17 -7.90 -14.20
C LYS A 462 10.96 -7.67 -12.91
N THR A 463 10.81 -8.51 -11.90
CA THR A 463 11.57 -8.31 -10.64
C THR A 463 13.07 -8.51 -10.81
N ASP A 464 13.49 -9.32 -11.78
CA ASP A 464 14.89 -9.42 -12.21
C ASP A 464 15.45 -8.09 -12.72
N TYR A 465 14.63 -7.22 -13.34
CA TYR A 465 15.07 -5.92 -13.85
C TYR A 465 15.44 -4.94 -12.74
N THR A 466 14.80 -5.05 -11.57
CA THR A 466 15.13 -4.21 -10.42
C THR A 466 16.38 -4.75 -9.70
N ARG A 467 16.56 -6.08 -9.70
CA ARG A 467 17.71 -6.76 -9.06
C ARG A 467 19.00 -6.69 -9.89
N GLN A 468 18.93 -6.61 -11.22
CA GLN A 468 20.08 -6.74 -12.13
C GLN A 468 20.50 -5.46 -12.86
N VAL A 469 20.25 -4.25 -12.34
CA VAL A 469 20.88 -3.05 -12.95
C VAL A 469 22.39 -3.06 -12.64
N CYS A 470 23.12 -3.93 -13.32
CA CYS A 470 24.56 -3.98 -13.49
C CYS A 470 24.81 -4.47 -14.92
N LEU A 471 25.54 -3.69 -15.71
CA LEU A 471 25.95 -4.03 -17.07
C LEU A 471 26.78 -5.32 -17.07
N SER A 472 26.21 -6.45 -17.52
CA SER A 472 26.99 -7.60 -18.01
C SER A 472 26.11 -8.61 -18.76
N CYS A 473 26.51 -8.91 -19.99
CA CYS A 473 25.84 -9.75 -20.98
C CYS A 473 25.77 -11.25 -20.63
N LYS A 474 25.04 -11.70 -19.60
CA LYS A 474 24.75 -13.14 -19.43
C LYS A 474 23.36 -13.41 -18.81
N GLY A 475 22.33 -13.33 -19.65
CA GLY A 475 20.96 -13.72 -19.30
C GLY A 475 20.11 -14.05 -20.53
N LEU A 476 20.66 -14.82 -21.48
CA LEU A 476 20.09 -14.95 -22.83
C LEU A 476 19.17 -16.16 -23.07
N LEU A 477 18.88 -17.02 -22.09
CA LEU A 477 18.11 -18.26 -22.34
C LEU A 477 16.69 -18.34 -21.73
N GLY A 478 16.25 -17.36 -20.93
CA GLY A 478 14.86 -17.31 -20.44
C GLY A 478 13.93 -16.36 -21.21
N PHE A 479 14.46 -15.62 -22.19
CA PHE A 479 13.90 -14.35 -22.64
C PHE A 479 12.89 -14.44 -23.82
N CYS A 480 12.79 -15.59 -24.51
CA CYS A 480 12.03 -15.69 -25.77
C CYS A 480 10.60 -16.25 -25.68
N VAL A 481 10.13 -16.72 -24.52
CA VAL A 481 8.77 -17.32 -24.39
C VAL A 481 7.76 -16.39 -23.72
N HIS A 482 8.17 -15.24 -23.17
CA HIS A 482 7.31 -14.37 -22.34
C HIS A 482 7.03 -12.96 -22.89
N LEU A 483 7.46 -12.68 -24.12
CA LEU A 483 7.10 -11.47 -24.85
C LEU A 483 6.36 -11.90 -26.11
N GLY A 484 5.04 -11.72 -26.13
CA GLY A 484 4.16 -11.95 -27.27
C GLY A 484 4.49 -11.06 -28.48
N LEU A 485 5.65 -11.29 -29.08
CA LEU A 485 6.07 -10.79 -30.38
C LEU A 485 5.55 -11.76 -31.45
N PRO A 486 5.03 -11.26 -32.57
CA PRO A 486 4.55 -12.13 -33.65
C PRO A 486 5.74 -12.84 -34.30
N LEU A 487 5.80 -14.17 -34.19
CA LEU A 487 6.60 -15.00 -35.09
C LEU A 487 5.97 -14.92 -36.49
N GLY A 488 6.46 -13.97 -37.27
CA GLY A 488 6.13 -13.85 -38.68
C GLY A 488 6.65 -15.07 -39.45
N ARG A 489 5.73 -15.72 -40.17
CA ARG A 489 6.01 -16.72 -41.21
C ARG A 489 7.07 -16.21 -42.19
N ARG A 490 8.16 -16.96 -42.35
CA ARG A 490 8.92 -17.16 -43.61
C ARG A 490 9.47 -18.59 -43.52
N LEU A 491 8.71 -19.54 -44.06
CA LEU A 491 8.85 -20.12 -45.40
C LEU A 491 9.93 -21.21 -45.41
N GLN A 492 9.44 -22.45 -45.52
CA GLN A 492 10.03 -23.49 -46.36
C GLN A 492 10.69 -22.84 -47.59
N LYS A 493 11.95 -23.16 -47.82
CA LYS A 493 12.47 -23.44 -49.16
C LYS A 493 13.83 -24.13 -49.06
N ASP A 494 13.89 -25.23 -49.79
CA ASP A 494 15.03 -25.80 -50.49
C ASP A 494 15.94 -26.79 -49.74
N HIS A 495 15.72 -28.05 -50.17
CA HIS A 495 16.52 -29.29 -50.15
C HIS A 495 16.73 -30.06 -48.86
#